data_AF-A0A8S3GHE8-F1
#
_entry.id   AF-A0A8S3GHE8-F1
#
_cell.length_a   1.000
_cell.length_b   1.000
_cell.length_c   1.000
_cell.angle_alpha   90.00
_cell.angle_beta   90.00
_cell.angle_gamma   90.00
#
_symmetry.space_group_name_H-M   'P 1'
#
loop_
_entity.id
_entity.type
_entity.pdbx_description
1 polymer ?
#
loop_
_entity_poly.entity_id
_entity_poly.type
_entity_poly.pdbx_seq_one_letter_code
_entity_poly.pdbx_strand_id
1 'polypeptide(L)'
;MFNTRIEREIIRPCYIAALFDTLKQPDGRELYSFTIITVDTPTNFSNSISPRMPAIFKSIDQARDWLDFVRIDANEAVKLLVIDEE
;
A
#
# COMPACT_ATOMS: atom_id res chain seq x y z
N MET A 1 6.29 -24.33 9.64
CA MET A 1 6.10 -22.87 9.55
C MET A 1 6.90 -22.41 8.34
N PHE A 2 6.22 -21.99 7.27
CA PHE A 2 6.91 -21.50 6.07
C PHE A 2 7.32 -20.05 6.32
N ASN A 3 8.62 -19.80 6.51
CA ASN A 3 9.17 -18.44 6.58
C ASN A 3 9.46 -17.96 5.16
N THR A 4 8.41 -17.69 4.39
CA THR A 4 8.53 -17.06 3.07
C THR A 4 8.66 -15.56 3.26
N ARG A 5 9.82 -15.00 2.93
CA ARG A 5 10.06 -13.55 2.90
C ARG A 5 9.99 -13.07 1.45
N ILE A 6 9.13 -12.09 1.19
CA ILE A 6 9.05 -11.41 -0.10
C ILE A 6 9.78 -10.08 0.06
N GLU A 7 10.76 -9.84 -0.80
CA GLU A 7 11.55 -8.61 -0.80
C GLU A 7 11.84 -8.15 -2.23
N ARG A 8 12.18 -6.87 -2.37
CA ARG A 8 12.70 -6.35 -3.63
C ARG A 8 14.10 -6.92 -3.88
N GLU A 9 14.42 -7.15 -5.15
CA GLU A 9 15.73 -7.64 -5.60
C GLU A 9 16.89 -6.78 -5.09
N ILE A 10 16.69 -5.45 -5.05
CA ILE A 10 17.60 -4.51 -4.40
C ILE A 10 17.04 -4.17 -3.03
N ILE A 11 17.82 -4.35 -1.98
CA ILE A 11 17.46 -4.03 -0.59
C ILE A 11 17.21 -2.52 -0.47
N ARG A 12 15.95 -2.13 -0.64
CA ARG A 12 15.43 -0.76 -0.52
C ARG A 12 14.06 -0.83 0.15
N PRO A 13 13.64 0.24 0.84
CA PRO A 13 12.30 0.29 1.42
C PRO A 13 11.20 0.07 0.37
N CYS A 14 10.15 -0.66 0.75
CA CYS A 14 8.91 -0.69 0.00
C CYS A 14 8.02 0.48 0.43
N TYR A 15 7.42 1.15 -0.55
CA TYR A 15 6.38 2.14 -0.32
C TYR A 15 5.03 1.46 -0.54
N ILE A 16 4.19 1.45 0.49
CA ILE A 16 2.92 0.72 0.51
C ILE A 16 1.78 1.72 0.72
N ALA A 17 0.73 1.61 -0.09
CA ALA A 17 -0.44 2.46 0.05
C ALA A 17 -1.25 2.08 1.29
N ALA A 18 -1.68 3.09 2.03
CA ALA A 18 -2.48 2.93 3.24
C ALA A 18 -3.49 4.07 3.37
N LEU A 19 -4.57 3.80 4.10
CA LEU A 19 -5.48 4.81 4.63
C LEU A 19 -5.21 4.98 6.12
N PHE A 20 -5.30 6.20 6.63
CA PHE A 20 -5.17 6.48 8.06
C PHE A 20 -6.40 7.20 8.59
N ASP A 21 -6.65 7.03 9.87
CA ASP A 21 -7.68 7.80 10.59
C ASP A 21 -7.26 8.02 12.05
N THR A 22 -7.86 9.03 12.66
CA THR A 22 -7.62 9.46 14.04
C THR A 22 -8.85 9.18 14.90
N LEU A 23 -8.63 8.54 16.05
CA LEU A 23 -9.67 8.30 17.05
C LEU A 23 -9.36 9.07 18.34
N LYS A 24 -10.27 9.96 18.75
CA LYS A 24 -10.20 10.61 20.07
C LYS A 24 -10.58 9.63 21.17
N GLN A 25 -9.68 9.42 22.11
CA GLN A 25 -9.88 8.54 23.26
C GLN A 25 -10.64 9.27 24.39
N PRO A 26 -11.33 8.53 25.29
CA PRO A 26 -12.08 9.13 26.40
C PRO A 26 -11.23 9.98 27.36
N ASP A 27 -9.93 9.75 27.42
CA ASP A 27 -8.97 10.50 28.25
C ASP A 27 -8.36 11.71 27.54
N GLY A 28 -8.84 12.05 26.35
CA GLY A 28 -8.39 13.19 25.56
C GLY A 28 -7.17 12.94 24.67
N ARG A 29 -6.59 11.72 24.68
CA ARG A 29 -5.53 11.35 23.72
C ARG A 29 -6.08 11.12 22.33
N GLU A 30 -5.22 11.22 21.31
CA GLU A 30 -5.53 10.85 19.93
C GLU A 30 -4.78 9.60 19.53
N LEU A 31 -5.50 8.61 19.01
CA LEU A 31 -4.94 7.39 18.44
C LEU A 31 -4.90 7.53 16.92
N TYR A 32 -3.70 7.47 16.36
CA TYR A 32 -3.49 7.42 14.92
C TYR A 32 -3.39 5.95 14.50
N SER A 33 -4.23 5.55 13.56
CA SER A 33 -4.26 4.17 13.06
C SER A 33 -4.26 4.19 11.54
N PHE A 34 -3.78 3.10 10.93
CA PHE A 34 -3.79 2.94 9.49
C PHE A 34 -4.13 1.51 9.11
N THR A 35 -4.61 1.35 7.87
CA THR A 35 -4.83 0.05 7.24
C THR A 35 -4.15 0.03 5.87
N ILE A 36 -3.55 -1.11 5.54
CA ILE A 36 -2.86 -1.31 4.26
C ILE A 36 -3.89 -1.66 3.19
N ILE A 37 -3.84 -0.97 2.05
CA ILE A 37 -4.66 -1.31 0.89
C ILE A 37 -4.09 -2.56 0.23
N THR A 38 -4.97 -3.50 -0.13
CA THR A 38 -4.60 -4.70 -0.88
C THR A 38 -5.15 -4.65 -2.29
N VAL A 39 -4.49 -5.37 -3.18
CA VAL A 39 -4.81 -5.56 -4.60
C VAL A 39 -4.62 -7.05 -4.95
N ASP A 40 -5.13 -7.46 -6.10
CA ASP A 40 -4.96 -8.84 -6.56
C ASP A 40 -3.49 -9.11 -6.87
N THR A 41 -3.01 -10.30 -6.52
CA THR A 41 -1.66 -10.71 -6.92
C THR A 41 -1.62 -10.98 -8.42
N PRO A 42 -0.54 -10.58 -9.11
CA PRO A 42 -0.30 -11.02 -10.48
C PRO A 42 -0.28 -12.54 -10.59
N THR A 43 -0.67 -13.07 -11.76
CA THR A 43 -0.91 -14.51 -11.99
C THR A 43 0.29 -15.41 -11.65
N ASN A 44 1.51 -14.90 -11.80
CA ASN A 44 2.75 -15.59 -11.44
C ASN A 44 2.94 -15.76 -9.91
N PHE A 45 2.31 -14.92 -9.08
CA PHE A 45 2.36 -14.99 -7.61
C PHE A 45 1.10 -15.61 -6.99
N SER A 46 -0.06 -15.44 -7.63
CA SER A 46 -1.37 -15.83 -7.08
C SER A 46 -1.49 -17.34 -6.81
N ASN A 47 -0.86 -18.16 -7.64
CA ASN A 47 -0.91 -19.62 -7.54
C ASN A 47 0.02 -20.22 -6.46
N SER A 48 0.94 -19.43 -5.88
CA SER A 48 2.02 -19.96 -5.04
C SER A 48 2.09 -19.38 -3.63
N ILE A 49 1.44 -18.25 -3.34
CA ILE A 49 1.53 -17.60 -2.01
C ILE A 49 0.15 -17.15 -1.49
N SER A 50 -0.52 -16.24 -2.20
CA SER A 50 -1.78 -15.62 -1.78
C SER A 50 -2.45 -14.94 -2.98
N PRO A 51 -3.79 -14.91 -3.08
CA PRO A 51 -4.51 -14.17 -4.12
C PRO A 51 -4.49 -12.64 -3.93
N ARG A 52 -3.95 -12.14 -2.80
CA ARG A 52 -3.89 -10.72 -2.46
C ARG A 52 -2.49 -10.32 -2.03
N MET A 53 -2.09 -9.11 -2.40
CA MET A 53 -0.86 -8.47 -1.95
C MET A 53 -1.09 -7.00 -1.57
N PRO A 54 -0.18 -6.38 -0.79
CA PRO A 54 -0.23 -4.94 -0.57
C PRO A 54 -0.14 -4.18 -1.90
N ALA A 55 -0.81 -3.03 -1.98
CA ALA A 55 -0.58 -2.08 -3.08
C ALA A 55 0.79 -1.42 -2.88
N ILE A 56 1.77 -1.81 -3.70
CA ILE A 56 3.16 -1.37 -3.60
C ILE A 56 3.46 -0.37 -4.73
N PHE A 57 3.93 0.83 -4.37
CA PHE A 57 4.34 1.82 -5.36
C PHE A 57 5.67 1.46 -6.01
N LYS A 58 5.79 1.71 -7.32
CA LYS A 58 7.00 1.41 -8.11
C LYS A 58 8.16 2.36 -7.79
N SER A 59 7.85 3.59 -7.38
CA SER A 59 8.84 4.64 -7.09
C SER A 59 8.43 5.50 -5.89
N ILE A 60 9.39 6.27 -5.38
CA ILE A 60 9.12 7.30 -4.36
C ILE A 60 8.24 8.43 -4.92
N ASP A 61 8.33 8.74 -6.21
CA ASP A 61 7.53 9.81 -6.81
C ASP A 61 6.05 9.45 -6.85
N GLN A 62 5.73 8.19 -7.16
CA GLN A 62 4.36 7.69 -7.05
C GLN A 62 3.85 7.73 -5.59
N ALA A 63 4.72 7.45 -4.62
CA ALA A 63 4.36 7.58 -3.21
C ALA A 63 4.16 9.05 -2.78
N ARG A 64 4.91 9.99 -3.35
CA ARG A 64 4.71 11.44 -3.13
C ARG A 64 3.40 11.92 -3.73
N ASP A 65 3.06 11.45 -4.92
CA ASP A 65 1.78 11.73 -5.57
C ASP A 65 0.62 11.22 -4.70
N TRP A 66 0.69 9.98 -4.18
CA TRP A 66 -0.30 9.43 -3.26
C TRP A 66 -0.51 10.27 -1.99
N LEU A 67 0.54 10.89 -1.47
CA LEU A 67 0.48 11.70 -0.24
C LEU A 67 0.01 13.14 -0.48
N ASP A 68 0.00 13.62 -1.73
CA ASP A 68 -0.33 15.00 -2.09
C ASP A 68 -1.83 15.16 -2.38
N PHE A 69 -2.65 14.99 -1.33
CA PHE A 69 -4.11 15.12 -1.39
C PHE A 69 -4.60 16.55 -1.72
N VAL A 70 -3.69 17.53 -1.74
CA VAL A 70 -3.99 18.90 -2.15
C VAL A 70 -3.98 19.02 -3.68
N ARG A 71 -3.01 18.37 -4.34
CA ARG A 71 -2.86 18.38 -5.80
C ARG A 71 -3.65 17.26 -6.48
N ILE A 72 -3.76 16.09 -5.83
CA ILE A 72 -4.34 14.88 -6.40
C ILE A 72 -5.59 14.49 -5.61
N ASP A 73 -6.74 14.45 -6.29
CA ASP A 73 -7.99 14.04 -5.67
C ASP A 73 -8.07 12.51 -5.48
N ALA A 74 -9.07 12.05 -4.73
CA ALA A 74 -9.23 10.64 -4.40
C ALA A 74 -9.41 9.74 -5.64
N ASN A 75 -10.08 10.22 -6.70
CA ASN A 75 -10.31 9.41 -7.90
C ASN A 75 -9.01 9.23 -8.69
N GLU A 76 -8.19 10.27 -8.79
CA GLU A 76 -6.87 10.19 -9.39
C GLU A 76 -5.90 9.34 -8.54
N ALA A 77 -5.95 9.48 -7.21
CA ALA A 77 -5.12 8.69 -6.31
C ALA A 77 -5.38 7.18 -6.44
N VAL A 78 -6.64 6.75 -6.58
CA VAL A 78 -6.99 5.34 -6.76
C VAL A 78 -6.34 4.73 -8.01
N LYS A 79 -6.10 5.52 -9.07
CA LYS A 79 -5.41 5.02 -10.28
C LYS A 79 -3.96 4.64 -10.03
N LEU A 80 -3.33 5.17 -8.98
CA LEU A 80 -1.97 4.81 -8.59
C LEU A 80 -1.88 3.40 -7.96
N LEU A 81 -3.01 2.80 -7.60
CA LEU A 81 -3.08 1.47 -6.99
C LEU A 81 -3.12 0.33 -8.01
N VAL A 82 -3.24 0.65 -9.31
CA VAL A 82 -3.32 -0.35 -10.36
C VAL A 82 -1.98 -1.07 -10.50
N ILE A 83 -2.03 -2.40 -10.49
CA ILE A 83 -0.89 -3.22 -10.89
C ILE A 83 -1.01 -3.40 -12.40
N ASP A 84 0.05 -3.04 -13.13
CA ASP A 84 0.12 -3.34 -14.57
C ASP A 84 -0.01 -4.86 -14.76
N GLU A 85 -0.97 -5.28 -15.58
CA GLU A 85 -1.06 -6.65 -16.06
C GLU A 85 0.09 -6.90 -17.06
N GLU A 86 1.25 -7.30 -16.57
CA GLU A 86 2.23 -8.06 -17.38
C GLU A 86 1.94 -9.56 -17.32
#